data_AF-A0AAW7FE06-F1
#
_entry.id   AF-A0AAW7FE06-F1
#
_cell.length_a   1.000
_cell.length_b   1.000
_cell.length_c   1.000
_cell.angle_alpha   90.00
_cell.angle_beta   90.00
_cell.angle_gamma   90.00
#
_symmetry.space_group_name_H-M   'P 1'
#
loop_
_entity.id
_entity.type
_entity.pdbx_description
1 polymer ?
#
loop_
_entity_poly.entity_id
_entity_poly.type
_entity_poly.pdbx_seq_one_letter_code
_entity_poly.pdbx_strand_id
1 'polypeptide(L)'
;MKLHDWQSQFEAWLADNHSGQDAAHDIFHFRRVWMTAQKLSTDATVDWLVVLTACYFHDLVSLPKNHPERHRSSVLAALETRRILMRDFPDFPQQRIPAVCHAIEAHSFSAKIAPETLEAKIVQDADRLEALGAIGLARVFAVSGALGVALFDAEDPFAHQRGLDDKQYALDHFQTKLLTLPSTMQTEQGRHLAQHNADFLLTYMAKLSAELKGEYEMLDLDAIQPFKAR
;
A
#
# COMPACT_ATOMS: atom_id res chain seq x y z
N MET A 1 -13.82 -20.58 -16.14
CA MET A 1 -12.40 -20.63 -15.71
C MET A 1 -12.32 -20.42 -14.20
N LYS A 2 -11.46 -21.14 -13.48
CA LYS A 2 -11.32 -20.99 -12.02
C LYS A 2 -10.42 -19.78 -11.70
N LEU A 3 -10.50 -19.26 -10.48
CA LEU A 3 -9.66 -18.12 -10.03
C LEU A 3 -8.16 -18.42 -10.14
N HIS A 4 -7.75 -19.65 -9.82
CA HIS A 4 -6.34 -20.05 -9.90
C HIS A 4 -5.80 -20.03 -11.33
N ASP A 5 -6.63 -20.37 -12.31
CA ASP A 5 -6.27 -20.31 -13.73
C ASP A 5 -6.04 -18.85 -14.15
N TRP A 6 -6.93 -17.93 -13.73
CA TRP A 6 -6.80 -16.49 -13.96
C TRP A 6 -5.53 -15.93 -13.33
N GLN A 7 -5.26 -16.27 -12.06
CA GLN A 7 -4.05 -15.84 -11.37
C GLN A 7 -2.79 -16.26 -12.15
N SER A 8 -2.74 -17.52 -12.58
CA SER A 8 -1.59 -18.04 -13.34
C SER A 8 -1.39 -17.30 -14.66
N GLN A 9 -2.48 -16.97 -15.36
CA GLN A 9 -2.40 -16.20 -16.60
C GLN A 9 -1.94 -14.76 -16.37
N PHE A 10 -2.41 -14.10 -15.31
CA PHE A 10 -1.96 -12.75 -14.96
C PHE A 10 -0.48 -12.72 -14.58
N GLU A 11 -0.02 -13.68 -13.77
CA GLU A 11 1.39 -13.81 -13.40
C GLU A 11 2.28 -14.06 -14.62
N ALA A 12 1.88 -14.94 -15.55
CA ALA A 12 2.61 -15.19 -16.79
C ALA A 12 2.68 -13.93 -17.66
N TRP A 13 1.54 -13.24 -17.84
CA TRP A 13 1.50 -12.00 -18.62
C TRP A 13 2.40 -10.91 -18.01
N LEU A 14 2.37 -10.73 -16.69
CA LEU A 14 3.24 -9.76 -16.01
C LEU A 14 4.72 -10.12 -16.13
N ALA A 15 5.08 -11.40 -16.04
CA ALA A 15 6.45 -11.83 -16.24
C ALA A 15 6.97 -11.50 -17.65
N ASP A 16 6.11 -11.62 -18.66
CA ASP A 16 6.47 -11.37 -20.07
C ASP A 16 6.44 -9.87 -20.44
N ASN A 17 5.63 -9.05 -19.76
CA ASN A 17 5.32 -7.68 -20.19
C ASN A 17 5.68 -6.59 -19.17
N HIS A 18 6.01 -6.95 -17.92
CA HIS A 18 6.26 -6.01 -16.82
C HIS A 18 7.62 -6.25 -16.16
N SER A 19 8.69 -6.11 -16.94
CA SER A 19 10.06 -6.18 -16.47
C SER A 19 10.61 -4.77 -16.17
N GLY A 20 10.30 -4.23 -14.99
CA GLY A 20 10.75 -2.90 -14.53
C GLY A 20 11.49 -2.94 -13.18
N GLN A 21 12.58 -2.18 -13.06
CA GLN A 21 13.62 -2.20 -12.01
C GLN A 21 13.22 -1.75 -10.58
N ASP A 22 11.94 -1.74 -10.23
CA ASP A 22 11.51 -1.27 -8.91
C ASP A 22 11.37 -2.46 -7.95
N ALA A 23 12.39 -2.68 -7.09
CA ALA A 23 12.41 -3.77 -6.10
C ALA A 23 11.21 -3.73 -5.13
N ALA A 24 10.48 -2.60 -5.06
CA ALA A 24 9.28 -2.45 -4.27
C ALA A 24 7.99 -2.90 -4.99
N HIS A 25 7.93 -2.97 -6.32
CA HIS A 25 6.70 -3.22 -7.09
C HIS A 25 6.81 -4.45 -8.01
N ASP A 26 7.44 -5.52 -7.52
CA ASP A 26 7.56 -6.80 -8.24
C ASP A 26 6.27 -7.64 -8.13
N ILE A 27 6.13 -8.71 -8.92
CA ILE A 27 5.04 -9.70 -8.88
C ILE A 27 4.77 -10.19 -7.44
N PHE A 28 5.79 -10.21 -6.58
CA PHE A 28 5.65 -10.53 -5.17
C PHE A 28 4.79 -9.53 -4.38
N HIS A 29 4.81 -8.23 -4.71
CA HIS A 29 3.89 -7.23 -4.16
C HIS A 29 2.45 -7.61 -4.48
N PHE A 30 2.14 -7.83 -5.76
CA PHE A 30 0.79 -8.20 -6.20
C PHE A 30 0.29 -9.49 -5.55
N ARG A 31 1.16 -10.50 -5.41
CA ARG A 31 0.85 -11.74 -4.68
C ARG A 31 0.50 -11.49 -3.22
N ARG A 32 1.27 -10.65 -2.50
CA ARG A 32 0.99 -10.34 -1.09
C ARG A 32 -0.29 -9.52 -0.91
N VAL A 33 -0.54 -8.55 -1.79
CA VAL A 33 -1.81 -7.81 -1.82
C VAL A 33 -2.98 -8.76 -2.04
N TRP A 34 -2.89 -9.68 -3.01
CA TRP A 34 -3.91 -10.70 -3.24
C TRP A 34 -4.12 -11.60 -2.01
N MET A 35 -3.05 -12.13 -1.42
CA MET A 35 -3.12 -12.97 -0.22
C MET A 35 -3.76 -12.23 0.96
N THR A 36 -3.50 -10.92 1.07
CA THR A 36 -4.10 -10.08 2.11
C THR A 36 -5.58 -9.85 1.83
N ALA A 37 -5.95 -9.51 0.60
CA ALA A 37 -7.34 -9.31 0.18
C ALA A 37 -8.23 -10.53 0.52
N GLN A 38 -7.72 -11.75 0.33
CA GLN A 38 -8.41 -12.99 0.70
C GLN A 38 -8.68 -13.11 2.21
N LYS A 39 -7.91 -12.43 3.07
CA LYS A 39 -8.10 -12.42 4.52
C LYS A 39 -9.03 -11.30 5.01
N LEU A 40 -9.30 -10.30 4.17
CA LEU A 40 -10.10 -9.13 4.55
C LEU A 40 -11.59 -9.34 4.44
N SER A 41 -12.03 -10.34 3.69
CA SER A 41 -13.44 -10.68 3.57
C SER A 41 -13.66 -12.18 3.62
N THR A 42 -14.63 -12.60 4.41
CA THR A 42 -15.21 -13.95 4.40
C THR A 42 -16.59 -13.97 3.72
N ASP A 43 -17.00 -12.84 3.13
CA ASP A 43 -18.31 -12.69 2.51
C ASP A 43 -18.37 -13.45 1.18
N ALA A 44 -19.34 -14.36 1.08
CA ALA A 44 -19.58 -15.19 -0.08
C ALA A 44 -20.09 -14.41 -1.31
N THR A 45 -20.44 -13.13 -1.16
CA THR A 45 -20.99 -12.28 -2.23
C THR A 45 -19.95 -11.48 -3.01
N VAL A 46 -18.68 -11.48 -2.58
CA VAL A 46 -17.58 -10.77 -3.27
C VAL A 46 -17.30 -11.38 -4.64
N ASP A 47 -17.22 -10.55 -5.68
CA ASP A 47 -16.69 -11.00 -6.97
C ASP A 47 -15.16 -11.10 -6.91
N TRP A 48 -14.68 -12.27 -6.48
CA TRP A 48 -13.25 -12.52 -6.33
C TRP A 48 -12.44 -12.40 -7.62
N LEU A 49 -13.06 -12.49 -8.81
CA LEU A 49 -12.32 -12.24 -10.04
C LEU A 49 -12.01 -10.75 -10.19
N VAL A 50 -12.94 -9.88 -9.79
CA VAL A 50 -12.71 -8.43 -9.78
C VAL A 50 -11.57 -8.09 -8.81
N VAL A 51 -11.62 -8.63 -7.58
CA VAL A 51 -10.58 -8.41 -6.56
C VAL A 51 -9.23 -8.92 -7.05
N LEU A 52 -9.17 -10.17 -7.52
CA LEU A 52 -7.93 -10.77 -8.05
C LEU A 52 -7.33 -9.90 -9.14
N THR A 53 -8.13 -9.53 -10.15
CA THR A 53 -7.65 -8.73 -11.28
C THR A 53 -7.15 -7.37 -10.82
N ALA A 54 -7.90 -6.68 -9.96
CA ALA A 54 -7.47 -5.40 -9.43
C ALA A 54 -6.15 -5.52 -8.62
N CYS A 55 -6.00 -6.54 -7.76
CA CYS A 55 -4.76 -6.77 -7.01
C CYS A 55 -3.54 -6.96 -7.93
N TYR A 56 -3.68 -7.62 -9.08
CA TYR A 56 -2.56 -7.86 -10.00
C TYR A 56 -2.21 -6.68 -10.90
N PHE A 57 -3.14 -5.76 -11.14
CA PHE A 57 -2.93 -4.68 -12.10
C PHE A 57 -3.00 -3.26 -11.50
N HIS A 58 -3.27 -3.11 -10.19
CA HIS A 58 -3.50 -1.79 -9.58
C HIS A 58 -2.35 -0.79 -9.73
N ASP A 59 -1.11 -1.28 -9.72
CA ASP A 59 0.11 -0.49 -9.80
C ASP A 59 0.86 -0.68 -11.13
N LEU A 60 0.18 -1.21 -12.15
CA LEU A 60 0.75 -1.45 -13.48
C LEU A 60 1.35 -0.16 -14.10
N VAL A 61 0.75 0.99 -13.80
CA VAL A 61 1.28 2.30 -14.15
C VAL A 61 1.58 3.09 -12.88
N SER A 62 2.86 3.29 -12.60
CA SER A 62 3.32 4.04 -11.43
C SER A 62 4.25 5.17 -11.87
N LEU A 63 3.73 6.40 -11.89
CA LEU A 63 4.56 7.59 -12.14
C LEU A 63 5.52 7.84 -10.96
N PRO A 64 6.73 8.39 -11.21
CA PRO A 64 7.69 8.70 -10.16
C PRO A 64 7.09 9.54 -9.02
N LYS A 65 7.61 9.36 -7.79
CA LYS A 65 7.05 10.01 -6.58
C LYS A 65 7.05 11.55 -6.67
N ASN A 66 7.97 12.13 -7.42
CA ASN A 66 8.10 13.57 -7.66
C ASN A 66 7.34 14.09 -8.91
N HIS A 67 6.61 13.22 -9.63
CA HIS A 67 5.89 13.62 -10.83
C HIS A 67 4.65 14.48 -10.48
N PRO A 68 4.40 15.61 -11.17
CA PRO A 68 3.28 16.52 -10.87
C PRO A 68 1.91 15.83 -10.98
N GLU A 69 1.80 14.85 -11.88
CA GLU A 69 0.57 14.09 -12.11
C GLU A 69 0.52 12.75 -11.35
N ARG A 70 1.33 12.56 -10.31
CA ARG A 70 1.34 11.31 -9.53
C ARG A 70 -0.05 10.87 -9.04
N HIS A 71 -0.93 11.82 -8.75
CA HIS A 71 -2.31 11.53 -8.35
C HIS A 71 -3.14 10.82 -9.44
N ARG A 72 -2.68 10.85 -10.70
CA ARG A 72 -3.32 10.19 -11.85
C ARG A 72 -2.82 8.76 -12.08
N SER A 73 -1.78 8.29 -11.37
CA SER A 73 -1.20 6.96 -11.61
C SER A 73 -2.24 5.84 -11.56
N SER A 74 -3.13 5.82 -10.56
CA SER A 74 -4.17 4.78 -10.46
C SER A 74 -5.20 4.85 -11.58
N VAL A 75 -5.55 6.05 -12.04
CA VAL A 75 -6.45 6.24 -13.20
C VAL A 75 -5.79 5.75 -14.48
N LEU A 76 -4.51 6.05 -14.67
CA LEU A 76 -3.75 5.56 -15.82
C LEU A 76 -3.60 4.03 -15.77
N ALA A 77 -3.36 3.46 -14.59
CA ALA A 77 -3.31 2.02 -14.39
C ALA A 77 -4.64 1.37 -14.79
N ALA A 78 -5.78 1.87 -14.31
CA ALA A 78 -7.09 1.34 -14.68
C ALA A 78 -7.38 1.40 -16.19
N LEU A 79 -7.04 2.52 -16.84
CA LEU A 79 -7.18 2.67 -18.29
C LEU A 79 -6.33 1.65 -19.05
N GLU A 80 -5.11 1.41 -18.60
CA GLU A 80 -4.22 0.44 -19.23
C GLU A 80 -4.65 -1.00 -18.95
N THR A 81 -5.08 -1.31 -17.72
CA THR A 81 -5.69 -2.60 -17.38
C THR A 81 -6.89 -2.90 -18.28
N ARG A 82 -7.76 -1.92 -18.52
CA ARG A 82 -8.89 -2.10 -19.45
C ARG A 82 -8.41 -2.50 -20.85
N ARG A 83 -7.38 -1.84 -21.39
CA ARG A 83 -6.84 -2.17 -22.71
C ARG A 83 -6.27 -3.59 -22.74
N ILE A 84 -5.51 -3.95 -21.72
CA ILE A 84 -4.89 -5.28 -21.60
C ILE A 84 -5.96 -6.36 -21.49
N LEU A 85 -6.96 -6.19 -20.62
CA LEU A 85 -8.05 -7.16 -20.48
C LEU A 85 -8.82 -7.35 -21.79
N MET A 86 -9.02 -6.30 -22.57
CA MET A 86 -9.71 -6.41 -23.86
C MET A 86 -8.83 -7.02 -24.98
N ARG A 87 -7.52 -6.81 -24.93
CA ARG A 87 -6.58 -7.23 -25.99
C ARG A 87 -6.02 -8.64 -25.75
N ASP A 88 -5.58 -8.90 -24.53
CA ASP A 88 -4.75 -10.06 -24.20
C ASP A 88 -5.53 -11.16 -23.44
N PHE A 89 -6.71 -10.83 -22.91
CA PHE A 89 -7.56 -11.75 -22.15
C PHE A 89 -8.98 -11.83 -22.75
N PRO A 90 -9.15 -12.37 -23.97
CA PRO A 90 -10.44 -12.38 -24.68
C PRO A 90 -11.56 -13.12 -23.92
N ASP A 91 -11.20 -14.07 -23.06
CA ASP A 91 -12.13 -14.83 -22.22
C ASP A 91 -12.53 -14.09 -20.93
N PHE A 92 -11.97 -12.89 -20.68
CA PHE A 92 -12.28 -12.12 -19.48
C PHE A 92 -13.71 -11.55 -19.57
N PRO A 93 -14.57 -11.74 -18.54
CA PRO A 93 -15.95 -11.27 -18.60
C PRO A 93 -16.02 -9.74 -18.69
N GLN A 94 -16.40 -9.21 -19.85
CA GLN A 94 -16.39 -7.76 -20.12
C GLN A 94 -17.25 -6.96 -19.14
N GLN A 95 -18.34 -7.54 -18.62
CA GLN A 95 -19.20 -6.92 -17.63
C GLN A 95 -18.50 -6.63 -16.28
N ARG A 96 -17.35 -7.28 -16.00
CA ARG A 96 -16.55 -7.06 -14.79
C ARG A 96 -15.53 -5.93 -14.92
N ILE A 97 -15.19 -5.53 -16.15
CA ILE A 97 -14.17 -4.52 -16.41
C ILE A 97 -14.43 -3.19 -15.69
N PRO A 98 -15.67 -2.63 -15.67
CA PRO A 98 -15.93 -1.39 -14.95
C PRO A 98 -15.61 -1.49 -13.45
N ALA A 99 -15.97 -2.60 -12.81
CA ALA A 99 -15.68 -2.83 -11.39
C ALA A 99 -14.18 -2.98 -11.11
N VAL A 100 -13.44 -3.66 -12.01
CA VAL A 100 -11.98 -3.75 -11.93
C VAL A 100 -11.34 -2.37 -12.04
N CYS A 101 -11.76 -1.56 -13.03
CA CYS A 101 -11.21 -0.22 -13.24
C CYS A 101 -11.45 0.65 -12.01
N HIS A 102 -12.66 0.64 -11.45
CA HIS A 102 -12.98 1.41 -10.25
C HIS A 102 -12.17 0.96 -9.03
N ALA A 103 -12.00 -0.34 -8.80
CA ALA A 103 -11.17 -0.86 -7.72
C ALA A 103 -9.69 -0.41 -7.86
N ILE A 104 -9.17 -0.41 -9.08
CA ILE A 104 -7.83 0.11 -9.38
C ILE A 104 -7.77 1.62 -9.20
N GLU A 105 -8.73 2.40 -9.67
CA GLU A 105 -8.74 3.86 -9.50
C GLU A 105 -8.74 4.26 -8.03
N ALA A 106 -9.57 3.58 -7.23
CA ALA A 106 -9.83 3.89 -5.84
C ALA A 106 -8.77 3.39 -4.85
N HIS A 107 -7.90 2.44 -5.20
CA HIS A 107 -6.93 1.89 -4.23
C HIS A 107 -5.96 2.97 -3.70
N SER A 108 -5.55 3.89 -4.56
CA SER A 108 -4.44 4.81 -4.26
C SER A 108 -4.83 5.90 -3.26
N PHE A 109 -4.04 6.03 -2.20
CA PHE A 109 -4.16 7.12 -1.21
C PHE A 109 -4.09 8.52 -1.87
N SER A 110 -3.31 8.66 -2.94
CA SER A 110 -3.04 9.97 -3.57
C SER A 110 -4.11 10.41 -4.55
N ALA A 111 -4.88 9.48 -5.10
CA ALA A 111 -5.97 9.78 -6.03
C ALA A 111 -7.20 10.37 -5.31
N LYS A 112 -7.38 10.06 -4.01
CA LYS A 112 -8.53 10.49 -3.19
C LYS A 112 -9.89 10.11 -3.81
N ILE A 113 -9.93 9.00 -4.55
CA ILE A 113 -11.15 8.42 -5.11
C ILE A 113 -11.75 7.49 -4.05
N ALA A 114 -13.04 7.66 -3.76
CA ALA A 114 -13.73 6.86 -2.76
C ALA A 114 -14.06 5.45 -3.31
N PRO A 115 -13.77 4.37 -2.56
CA PRO A 115 -14.17 3.03 -2.95
C PRO A 115 -15.66 2.80 -2.64
N GLU A 116 -16.47 2.70 -3.68
CA GLU A 116 -17.92 2.51 -3.63
C GLU A 116 -18.33 1.04 -3.40
N THR A 117 -17.62 0.09 -4.02
CA THR A 117 -17.94 -1.34 -3.95
C THR A 117 -17.17 -2.06 -2.85
N LEU A 118 -17.65 -3.24 -2.43
CA LEU A 118 -16.95 -4.07 -1.45
C LEU A 118 -15.59 -4.54 -2.00
N GLU A 119 -15.53 -4.88 -3.29
CA GLU A 119 -14.31 -5.26 -3.99
C GLU A 119 -13.27 -4.14 -3.96
N ALA A 120 -13.67 -2.90 -4.27
CA ALA A 120 -12.77 -1.75 -4.24
C ALA A 120 -12.26 -1.46 -2.82
N LYS A 121 -13.12 -1.62 -1.81
CA LYS A 121 -12.74 -1.47 -0.39
C LYS A 121 -11.72 -2.51 0.04
N ILE A 122 -11.92 -3.78 -0.34
CA ILE A 122 -10.99 -4.88 -0.06
C ILE A 122 -9.63 -4.62 -0.71
N VAL A 123 -9.60 -4.24 -1.99
CA VAL A 123 -8.35 -3.98 -2.73
C VAL A 123 -7.61 -2.79 -2.11
N GLN A 124 -8.32 -1.70 -1.79
CA GLN A 124 -7.73 -0.54 -1.13
C GLN A 124 -7.10 -0.90 0.21
N ASP A 125 -7.82 -1.62 1.08
CA ASP A 125 -7.30 -2.02 2.39
C ASP A 125 -6.11 -2.98 2.27
N ALA A 126 -6.18 -3.94 1.34
CA ALA A 126 -5.11 -4.91 1.12
C ALA A 126 -3.81 -4.25 0.65
N ASP A 127 -3.88 -3.29 -0.28
CA ASP A 127 -2.70 -2.53 -0.72
C ASP A 127 -2.17 -1.63 0.39
N ARG A 128 -3.03 -0.92 1.12
CA ARG A 128 -2.59 -0.05 2.23
C ARG A 128 -1.93 -0.82 3.36
N LEU A 129 -2.32 -2.07 3.61
CA LEU A 129 -1.67 -2.92 4.61
C LEU A 129 -0.20 -3.22 4.28
N GLU A 130 0.21 -3.24 3.00
CA GLU A 130 1.61 -3.40 2.60
C GLU A 130 2.49 -2.20 3.00
N ALA A 131 1.88 -1.04 3.27
CA ALA A 131 2.59 0.13 3.78
C ALA A 131 2.82 0.08 5.29
N LEU A 132 2.29 -0.93 6.00
CA LEU A 132 2.39 -1.08 7.45
C LEU A 132 3.22 -2.32 7.84
N GLY A 133 3.50 -2.45 9.14
CA GLY A 133 4.22 -3.60 9.69
C GLY A 133 5.67 -3.69 9.20
N ALA A 134 6.26 -4.88 9.28
CA ALA A 134 7.68 -5.09 8.95
C ALA A 134 8.00 -4.82 7.46
N ILE A 135 7.09 -5.17 6.55
CA ILE A 135 7.25 -4.91 5.11
C ILE A 135 7.17 -3.40 4.85
N GLY A 136 6.16 -2.72 5.41
CA GLY A 136 6.02 -1.27 5.32
C GLY A 136 7.23 -0.52 5.84
N LEU A 137 7.75 -0.93 7.00
CA LEU A 137 8.98 -0.40 7.61
C LEU A 137 10.18 -0.48 6.64
N ALA A 138 10.42 -1.66 6.06
CA ALA A 138 11.51 -1.85 5.11
C ALA A 138 11.33 -0.99 3.84
N ARG A 139 10.10 -0.91 3.31
CA ARG A 139 9.77 -0.12 2.12
C ARG A 139 10.02 1.36 2.31
N VAL A 140 9.65 1.93 3.46
CA VAL A 140 9.84 3.36 3.73
C VAL A 140 11.30 3.76 3.64
N PHE A 141 12.20 3.01 4.28
CA PHE A 141 13.62 3.32 4.23
C PHE A 141 14.27 2.99 2.88
N ALA A 142 13.85 1.92 2.21
CA ALA A 142 14.33 1.61 0.87
C ALA A 142 13.98 2.71 -0.15
N VAL A 143 12.72 3.17 -0.15
CA VAL A 143 12.26 4.25 -1.03
C VAL A 143 12.93 5.58 -0.66
N SER A 144 13.02 5.89 0.64
CA SER A 144 13.68 7.12 1.10
C SER A 144 15.16 7.17 0.71
N GLY A 145 15.87 6.04 0.84
CA GLY A 145 17.26 5.91 0.39
C GLY A 145 17.42 6.12 -1.11
N ALA A 146 16.52 5.55 -1.93
CA ALA A 146 16.53 5.77 -3.38
C ALA A 146 16.23 7.22 -3.78
N LEU A 147 15.48 7.96 -2.96
CA LEU A 147 15.15 9.37 -3.16
C LEU A 147 16.17 10.33 -2.53
N GLY A 148 17.19 9.83 -1.82
CA GLY A 148 18.17 10.66 -1.12
C GLY A 148 17.61 11.42 0.09
N VAL A 149 16.52 10.92 0.68
CA VAL A 149 15.87 11.49 1.87
C VAL A 149 16.61 11.00 3.12
N ALA A 150 16.85 11.90 4.07
CA ALA A 150 17.50 11.54 5.34
C ALA A 150 16.60 10.62 6.18
N LEU A 151 17.17 9.80 7.05
CA LEU A 151 16.39 8.88 7.88
C LEU A 151 15.46 9.64 8.84
N PHE A 152 16.00 10.64 9.53
CA PHE A 152 15.31 11.50 10.48
C PHE A 152 16.18 12.73 10.76
N ASP A 153 15.57 13.75 11.36
CA ASP A 153 16.29 14.93 11.86
C ASP A 153 17.15 14.56 13.09
N ALA A 154 18.37 15.08 13.17
CA ALA A 154 19.33 14.71 14.22
C ALA A 154 18.96 15.27 15.61
N GLU A 155 18.32 16.43 15.67
CA GLU A 155 17.98 17.13 16.91
C GLU A 155 16.51 16.89 17.30
N ASP A 156 15.62 16.78 16.32
CA ASP A 156 14.18 16.52 16.52
C ASP A 156 13.65 15.40 15.60
N PRO A 157 14.03 14.12 15.85
CA PRO A 157 13.61 12.98 15.02
C PRO A 157 12.09 12.84 14.87
N PHE A 158 11.33 13.21 15.89
CA PHE A 158 9.88 13.03 15.95
C PHE A 158 9.08 14.29 15.63
N ALA A 159 9.74 15.38 15.23
CA ALA A 159 9.11 16.65 14.85
C ALA A 159 8.23 17.26 15.96
N HIS A 160 8.71 17.30 17.20
CA HIS A 160 8.01 17.93 18.32
C HIS A 160 8.04 19.46 18.26
N GLN A 161 9.10 20.05 17.72
CA GLN A 161 9.33 21.49 17.66
C GLN A 161 9.30 22.05 16.22
N ARG A 162 9.37 21.17 15.22
CA ARG A 162 9.29 21.50 13.79
C ARG A 162 8.02 20.95 13.14
N GLY A 163 7.73 21.40 11.92
CA GLY A 163 6.73 20.76 11.08
C GLY A 163 7.21 19.42 10.52
N LEU A 164 6.27 18.53 10.21
CA LEU A 164 6.54 17.29 9.49
C LEU A 164 6.91 17.59 8.03
N ASP A 165 8.03 17.04 7.57
CA ASP A 165 8.48 17.10 6.17
C ASP A 165 8.97 15.70 5.73
N ASP A 166 8.05 14.93 5.15
CA ASP A 166 8.33 13.58 4.64
C ASP A 166 9.13 13.57 3.32
N LYS A 167 9.46 14.74 2.77
CA LYS A 167 10.40 14.88 1.64
C LYS A 167 11.83 15.07 2.12
N GLN A 168 12.02 15.52 3.36
CA GLN A 168 13.33 15.70 3.96
C GLN A 168 13.71 14.54 4.89
N TYR A 169 12.73 13.99 5.61
CA TYR A 169 12.95 12.97 6.65
C TYR A 169 12.01 11.77 6.49
N ALA A 170 12.59 10.57 6.38
CA ALA A 170 11.85 9.33 6.21
C ALA A 170 10.94 9.00 7.40
N LEU A 171 11.40 9.27 8.62
CA LEU A 171 10.65 9.01 9.85
C LEU A 171 9.36 9.85 9.95
N ASP A 172 9.36 11.06 9.37
CA ASP A 172 8.16 11.89 9.31
C ASP A 172 7.04 11.25 8.47
N HIS A 173 7.39 10.37 7.51
CA HIS A 173 6.43 9.64 6.72
C HIS A 173 5.53 8.71 7.57
N PHE A 174 6.03 8.26 8.72
CA PHE A 174 5.25 7.45 9.66
C PHE A 174 4.05 8.26 10.15
N GLN A 175 4.28 9.50 10.56
CA GLN A 175 3.25 10.35 11.14
C GLN A 175 2.34 11.00 10.08
N THR A 176 2.90 11.41 8.95
CA THR A 176 2.13 12.07 7.87
C THR A 176 1.20 11.11 7.15
N LYS A 177 1.57 9.82 7.07
CA LYS A 177 0.80 8.82 6.33
C LYS A 177 0.58 7.53 7.09
N LEU A 178 1.62 6.77 7.43
CA LEU A 178 1.47 5.37 7.84
C LEU A 178 0.54 5.20 9.05
N LEU A 179 0.79 5.96 10.12
CA LEU A 179 0.00 5.89 11.35
C LEU A 179 -1.43 6.41 11.18
N THR A 180 -1.74 7.10 10.07
CA THR A 180 -3.12 7.50 9.72
C THR A 180 -3.87 6.41 8.96
N LEU A 181 -3.19 5.42 8.40
CA LEU A 181 -3.83 4.40 7.55
C LEU A 181 -4.91 3.59 8.27
N PRO A 182 -4.76 3.15 9.54
CA PRO A 182 -5.80 2.38 10.23
C PRO A 182 -7.17 3.07 10.25
N SER A 183 -7.22 4.38 10.50
CA SER A 183 -8.48 5.14 10.54
C SER A 183 -9.13 5.30 9.15
N THR A 184 -8.34 5.17 8.08
CA THR A 184 -8.81 5.26 6.69
C THR A 184 -9.19 3.92 6.06
N MET A 185 -9.00 2.80 6.78
CA MET A 185 -9.41 1.48 6.29
C MET A 185 -10.93 1.38 6.16
N GLN A 186 -11.38 0.68 5.12
CA GLN A 186 -12.77 0.59 4.72
C GLN A 186 -13.50 -0.59 5.37
N THR A 187 -12.78 -1.70 5.57
CA THR A 187 -13.28 -2.93 6.17
C THR A 187 -12.94 -2.98 7.65
N GLU A 188 -13.78 -3.62 8.45
CA GLU A 188 -13.50 -3.82 9.89
C GLU A 188 -12.25 -4.68 10.10
N GLN A 189 -12.13 -5.77 9.34
CA GLN A 189 -10.96 -6.65 9.39
C GLN A 189 -9.69 -5.95 8.93
N GLY A 190 -9.77 -5.14 7.85
CA GLY A 190 -8.66 -4.32 7.38
C GLY A 190 -8.20 -3.33 8.44
N ARG A 191 -9.14 -2.65 9.12
CA ARG A 191 -8.84 -1.75 10.24
C ARG A 191 -8.15 -2.46 11.40
N HIS A 192 -8.64 -3.62 11.80
CA HIS A 192 -8.04 -4.41 12.88
C HIS A 192 -6.60 -4.82 12.55
N LEU A 193 -6.37 -5.36 11.36
CA LEU A 193 -5.02 -5.75 10.92
C LEU A 193 -4.10 -4.54 10.75
N ALA A 194 -4.62 -3.42 10.26
CA ALA A 194 -3.88 -2.18 10.10
C ALA A 194 -3.42 -1.64 11.45
N GLN A 195 -4.29 -1.65 12.46
CA GLN A 195 -3.92 -1.22 13.81
C GLN A 195 -2.80 -2.08 14.36
N HIS A 196 -2.91 -3.41 14.26
CA HIS A 196 -1.87 -4.32 14.72
C HIS A 196 -0.51 -4.05 14.04
N ASN A 197 -0.52 -3.81 12.73
CA ASN A 197 0.69 -3.51 11.98
C ASN A 197 1.23 -2.08 12.24
N ALA A 198 0.37 -1.13 12.58
CA ALA A 198 0.76 0.22 13.00
C ALA A 198 1.39 0.21 14.40
N ASP A 199 0.89 -0.61 15.33
CA ASP A 199 1.46 -0.78 16.67
C ASP A 199 2.91 -1.31 16.59
N PHE A 200 3.22 -2.15 15.60
CA PHE A 200 4.60 -2.58 15.32
C PHE A 200 5.49 -1.40 14.91
N LEU A 201 5.00 -0.49 14.07
CA LEU A 201 5.75 0.72 13.69
C LEU A 201 5.99 1.64 14.88
N LEU A 202 5.00 1.77 15.78
CA LEU A 202 5.17 2.49 17.04
C LEU A 202 6.25 1.84 17.91
N THR A 203 6.26 0.51 18.00
CA THR A 203 7.30 -0.21 18.74
C THR A 203 8.69 0.06 18.16
N TYR A 204 8.82 0.09 16.83
CA TYR A 204 10.06 0.49 16.17
C TYR A 204 10.47 1.93 16.52
N MET A 205 9.53 2.89 16.50
CA MET A 205 9.79 4.29 16.87
C MET A 205 10.25 4.43 18.33
N ALA A 206 9.61 3.70 19.26
CA ALA A 206 10.02 3.68 20.67
C ALA A 206 11.43 3.10 20.84
N LYS A 207 11.77 2.07 20.05
CA LYS A 207 13.11 1.50 20.07
C LYS A 207 14.16 2.47 19.54
N LEU A 208 13.86 3.12 18.42
CA LEU A 208 14.72 4.12 17.80
C LEU A 208 14.99 5.29 18.75
N SER A 209 13.96 5.81 19.43
CA SER A 209 14.11 6.89 20.41
C SER A 209 15.04 6.49 21.56
N ALA A 210 14.88 5.28 22.10
CA ALA A 210 15.75 4.77 23.17
C ALA A 210 17.21 4.64 22.70
N GLU A 211 17.45 4.09 21.50
CA GLU A 211 18.80 3.97 20.93
C GLU A 211 19.48 5.33 20.72
N LEU A 212 18.73 6.34 20.27
CA LEU A 212 19.25 7.71 20.11
C LEU A 212 19.62 8.38 21.45
N LYS A 213 19.01 7.93 22.55
CA LYS A 213 19.38 8.34 23.93
C LYS A 213 20.50 7.50 24.54
N GLY A 214 21.00 6.48 23.82
CA GLY A 214 22.02 5.55 24.30
C GLY A 214 21.46 4.37 25.11
N GLU A 215 20.14 4.15 25.12
CA GLU A 215 19.47 3.08 25.85
C GLU A 215 19.20 1.86 24.93
N TYR A 216 20.21 0.99 24.77
CA TYR A 216 20.18 -0.10 23.80
C TYR A 216 19.31 -1.31 24.17
N GLU A 217 18.81 -1.41 25.40
CA GLU A 217 17.99 -2.56 25.85
C GLU A 217 16.52 -2.20 26.06
N MET A 218 16.19 -0.90 26.10
CA MET A 218 14.87 -0.40 26.48
C MET A 218 14.03 0.03 25.28
N LEU A 219 12.76 0.34 25.55
CA LEU A 219 11.84 1.05 24.66
C LEU A 219 11.43 2.36 25.33
N ASP A 220 11.51 3.47 24.59
CA ASP A 220 11.03 4.76 25.05
C ASP A 220 9.53 4.88 24.74
N LEU A 221 8.71 4.42 25.69
CA LEU A 221 7.26 4.43 25.54
C LEU A 221 6.67 5.85 25.58
N ASP A 222 7.36 6.80 26.21
CA ASP A 222 6.90 8.19 26.32
C ASP A 222 6.97 8.89 24.97
N ALA A 223 8.00 8.61 24.16
CA ALA A 223 8.12 9.13 22.79
C ALA A 223 6.94 8.75 21.89
N ILE A 224 6.25 7.63 22.18
CA ILE A 224 5.16 7.13 21.33
C ILE A 224 3.76 7.35 21.88
N GLN A 225 3.62 7.83 23.12
CA GLN A 225 2.31 8.17 23.72
C GLN A 225 1.45 9.09 22.82
N PRO A 226 2.00 10.15 22.19
CA PRO A 226 1.21 11.03 21.33
C PRO A 226 0.59 10.35 20.11
N PHE A 227 1.09 9.17 19.73
CA PHE A 227 0.72 8.46 18.50
C PHE A 227 -0.24 7.29 18.74
N LYS A 228 -0.42 6.82 19.97
CA LYS A 228 -1.30 5.68 20.30
C LYS A 228 -2.80 6.01 20.28
N ALA A 229 -3.17 7.29 20.28
CA ALA A 229 -4.54 7.77 20.45
C ALA A 229 -5.15 8.42 19.20
N ARG A 230 -4.52 8.26 18.02
CA ARG A 230 -4.97 8.85 16.75
C ARG A 230 -5.59 7.82 15.82
#